data_AF-A0A2N3DWT7-F1
#
_entry.id   AF-A0A2N3DWT7-F1
#
_cell.length_a   1.000
_cell.length_b   1.000
_cell.length_c   1.000
_cell.angle_alpha   90.00
_cell.angle_beta   90.00
_cell.angle_gamma   90.00
#
_symmetry.space_group_name_H-M   'P 1'
#
loop_
_entity.id
_entity.type
_entity.pdbx_description
1 polymer ?
#
loop_
_entity_poly.entity_id
_entity_poly.type
_entity_poly.pdbx_seq_one_letter_code
_entity_poly.pdbx_strand_id
1 'polypeptide(L)'
;MIDIEAVMADFAVRQAERQTQVVEEIQQLKTVILPRLQEAGIARVEIRFDGCGDSGAVEECVCVDAAGAPMPCPDVTLQEGEADTADGDGSEQLHSLGQALEQLTYLALERHHPGWEINDGACGELVIDVAEATFVLDCSLRFTATDDHSTEL
;
A
#
# COMPACT_ATOMS: atom_id res chain seq x y z
N MET A 1 27.45 -27.89 3.31
CA MET A 1 26.23 -28.12 2.52
C MET A 1 25.15 -27.35 3.23
N ILE A 2 24.60 -26.30 2.62
CA ILE A 2 23.52 -25.52 3.24
C ILE A 2 22.30 -26.43 3.25
N ASP A 3 21.67 -26.56 4.42
CA ASP A 3 20.46 -27.34 4.58
C ASP A 3 19.28 -26.54 4.05
N ILE A 4 18.95 -26.75 2.77
CA ILE A 4 17.96 -25.95 2.03
C ILE A 4 16.58 -26.05 2.70
N GLU A 5 16.24 -27.21 3.27
CA GLU A 5 14.98 -27.40 3.99
C GLU A 5 14.89 -26.51 5.25
N ALA A 6 15.98 -26.41 6.01
CA ALA A 6 16.03 -25.53 7.18
C ALA A 6 15.90 -24.04 6.78
N VAL A 7 16.54 -23.63 5.67
CA VAL A 7 16.45 -22.25 5.16
C VAL A 7 15.05 -21.91 4.67
N MET A 8 14.38 -22.82 3.96
CA MET A 8 13.02 -22.62 3.47
C MET A 8 11.99 -22.55 4.60
N ALA A 9 12.13 -23.37 5.63
CA ALA A 9 11.26 -23.34 6.80
C ALA A 9 11.39 -22.02 7.57
N ASP A 10 12.62 -21.57 7.77
CA ASP A 10 12.96 -20.31 8.42
C ASP A 10 12.46 -19.09 7.61
N PHE A 11 12.54 -19.15 6.27
CA PHE A 11 11.93 -18.15 5.38
C PHE A 11 10.40 -18.12 5.50
N ALA A 12 9.75 -19.29 5.49
CA ALA A 12 8.29 -19.39 5.59
C ALA A 12 7.77 -18.84 6.92
N VAL A 13 8.47 -19.08 8.03
CA VAL A 13 8.14 -18.50 9.34
C VAL A 13 8.22 -16.97 9.28
N ARG A 14 9.33 -16.41 8.79
CA ARG A 14 9.47 -14.94 8.66
C ARG A 14 8.42 -14.32 7.74
N GLN A 15 8.09 -15.00 6.65
CA GLN A 15 7.05 -14.54 5.73
C GLN A 15 5.68 -14.51 6.41
N ALA A 16 5.34 -15.52 7.22
CA ALA A 16 4.09 -15.55 7.98
C ALA A 16 4.04 -14.47 9.07
N GLU A 17 5.15 -14.24 9.77
CA GLU A 17 5.29 -13.17 10.76
C GLU A 17 5.11 -11.80 10.11
N ARG A 18 5.77 -11.54 8.98
CA ARG A 18 5.61 -10.29 8.22
C ARG A 18 4.18 -10.10 7.75
N GLN A 19 3.54 -11.14 7.19
CA GLN A 19 2.14 -11.04 6.77
C GLN A 19 1.19 -10.69 7.91
N THR A 20 1.48 -11.16 9.14
CA THR A 20 0.69 -10.82 10.33
C THR A 20 0.91 -9.36 10.71
N GLN A 21 2.16 -8.91 10.79
CA GLN A 21 2.50 -7.52 11.07
C GLN A 21 1.86 -6.55 10.07
N VAL A 22 1.90 -6.87 8.78
CA VAL A 22 1.27 -6.05 7.72
C VAL A 22 -0.25 -5.95 7.91
N VAL A 23 -0.93 -6.99 8.39
CA VAL A 23 -2.38 -6.88 8.73
C VAL A 23 -2.57 -5.84 9.81
N GLU A 24 -1.80 -5.95 10.89
CA GLU A 24 -1.94 -5.11 12.07
C GLU A 24 -1.65 -3.65 11.72
N GLU A 25 -0.59 -3.39 10.96
CA GLU A 25 -0.22 -2.05 10.49
C GLU A 25 -1.30 -1.45 9.57
N ILE A 26 -1.85 -2.25 8.65
CA ILE A 26 -3.00 -1.80 7.83
C ILE A 26 -4.20 -1.45 8.72
N GLN A 27 -4.55 -2.27 9.72
CA GLN A 27 -5.69 -1.96 10.60
C GLN A 27 -5.45 -0.70 11.45
N GLN A 28 -4.23 -0.51 11.94
CA GLN A 28 -3.84 0.68 12.70
C GLN A 28 -3.95 1.93 11.83
N LEU A 29 -3.35 1.92 10.63
CA LEU A 29 -3.43 3.03 9.68
C LEU A 29 -4.87 3.37 9.32
N LYS A 30 -5.72 2.37 9.02
CA LYS A 30 -7.14 2.59 8.74
C LYS A 30 -7.85 3.29 9.89
N THR A 31 -7.55 2.91 11.13
CA THR A 31 -8.14 3.50 12.34
C THR A 31 -7.72 4.95 12.55
N VAL A 32 -6.49 5.31 12.17
CA VAL A 32 -5.96 6.67 12.32
C VAL A 32 -6.37 7.58 11.15
N ILE A 33 -6.33 7.08 9.91
CA ILE A 33 -6.60 7.84 8.67
C ILE A 33 -8.07 8.22 8.57
N LEU A 34 -8.98 7.27 8.82
CA LEU A 34 -10.41 7.47 8.60
C LEU A 34 -11.00 8.67 9.35
N PRO A 35 -10.81 8.84 10.68
CA PRO A 35 -11.34 10.02 11.38
C PRO A 35 -10.72 11.33 10.87
N ARG A 36 -9.46 11.33 10.43
CA ARG A 36 -8.80 12.52 9.89
C ARG A 36 -9.39 12.95 8.56
N LEU A 37 -9.71 11.99 7.69
CA LEU A 37 -10.43 12.25 6.44
C LEU A 37 -11.82 12.84 6.73
N GLN A 38 -12.53 12.30 7.72
CA GLN A 38 -13.83 12.81 8.16
C GLN A 38 -13.75 14.24 8.71
N GLU A 39 -12.78 14.52 9.58
CA GLU A 39 -12.55 15.86 10.15
C GLU A 39 -12.17 16.89 9.07
N ALA A 40 -11.47 16.45 8.02
CA ALA A 40 -11.13 17.28 6.87
C ALA A 40 -12.29 17.50 5.89
N GLY A 41 -13.43 16.81 6.05
CA GLY A 41 -14.56 16.88 5.13
C GLY A 41 -14.32 16.16 3.79
N ILE A 42 -13.34 15.26 3.73
CA ILE A 42 -13.06 14.43 2.56
C ILE A 42 -14.06 13.28 2.54
N ALA A 43 -14.74 13.09 1.41
CA ALA A 43 -15.71 12.01 1.24
C ALA A 43 -15.07 10.78 0.58
N ARG A 44 -14.12 10.99 -0.35
CA ARG A 44 -13.43 9.90 -1.04
C ARG A 44 -11.98 10.27 -1.31
N VAL A 45 -11.10 9.27 -1.29
CA VAL A 45 -9.69 9.40 -1.66
C VAL A 45 -9.40 8.41 -2.78
N GLU A 46 -8.68 8.85 -3.79
CA GLU A 46 -8.24 8.07 -4.94
C GLU A 46 -6.72 8.17 -5.03
N ILE A 47 -6.03 7.05 -4.82
CA ILE A 47 -4.58 6.99 -4.84
C ILE A 47 -4.16 6.12 -6.01
N ARG A 48 -3.49 6.70 -7.01
CA ARG A 48 -3.03 6.00 -8.20
C ARG A 48 -1.59 5.55 -8.02
N PHE A 49 -1.29 4.34 -8.48
CA PHE A 49 0.06 3.80 -8.48
C PHE A 49 0.39 3.21 -9.86
N ASP A 50 1.67 3.25 -10.21
CA ASP A 50 2.21 2.67 -11.43
C ASP A 50 3.64 2.16 -11.18
N GLY A 51 3.99 1.06 -11.83
CA GLY A 51 5.30 0.45 -11.68
C GLY A 51 5.59 -0.55 -12.78
N CYS A 52 6.87 -0.66 -13.12
CA CYS A 52 7.44 -1.67 -14.00
C CYS A 52 8.97 -1.74 -13.82
N GLY A 53 9.59 -2.83 -14.28
CA GLY A 53 11.05 -2.94 -14.31
C GLY A 53 11.72 -2.79 -12.95
N ASP A 54 11.10 -3.32 -11.89
CA ASP A 54 11.57 -3.26 -10.50
C ASP A 54 11.45 -1.88 -9.84
N SER A 55 10.69 -0.96 -10.45
CA SER A 55 10.39 0.36 -9.89
C SER A 55 8.89 0.58 -9.88
N GLY A 56 8.36 0.98 -8.73
CA GLY A 56 6.96 1.37 -8.58
C GLY A 56 6.83 2.55 -7.62
N ALA A 57 5.84 3.40 -7.87
CA ALA A 57 5.51 4.50 -6.99
C ALA A 57 4.00 4.74 -6.93
N VAL A 58 3.58 5.35 -5.83
CA VAL A 58 2.33 6.13 -5.79
C VAL A 58 2.55 7.39 -6.63
N GLU A 59 1.77 7.53 -7.69
CA GLU A 59 1.90 8.60 -8.68
C GLU A 59 1.06 9.82 -8.29
N GLU A 60 -0.13 9.59 -7.73
CA GLU A 60 -1.08 10.65 -7.45
C GLU A 60 -1.98 10.28 -6.27
N CYS A 61 -2.31 11.26 -5.43
CA CYS A 61 -3.32 11.14 -4.38
C CYS A 61 -4.32 12.29 -4.51
N VAL A 62 -5.55 11.97 -4.87
CA VAL A 62 -6.64 12.92 -5.04
C VAL A 62 -7.63 12.74 -3.90
N CYS A 63 -7.85 13.80 -3.13
CA CYS A 63 -8.93 13.87 -2.15
C CYS A 63 -10.13 14.57 -2.79
N VAL A 64 -11.34 14.05 -2.60
CA VAL A 64 -12.59 14.66 -3.10
C VAL A 64 -13.58 14.88 -1.96
N ASP A 65 -14.31 15.99 -2.05
CA ASP A 65 -15.37 16.32 -1.10
C ASP A 65 -16.68 15.55 -1.41
N ALA A 66 -17.70 15.73 -0.56
CA ALA A 66 -19.01 15.10 -0.74
C ALA A 66 -19.77 15.56 -2.00
N ALA A 67 -19.37 16.67 -2.63
CA ALA A 67 -19.91 17.14 -3.89
C ALA A 67 -19.11 16.59 -5.10
N GLY A 68 -18.06 15.81 -4.88
CA GLY A 68 -17.18 15.27 -5.90
C GLY A 68 -16.17 16.29 -6.45
N ALA A 69 -15.96 17.40 -5.76
CA ALA A 69 -14.95 18.39 -6.15
C ALA A 69 -13.58 17.99 -5.58
N PRO A 70 -12.49 18.11 -6.38
CA PRO A 70 -11.15 17.84 -5.88
C PRO A 70 -10.77 18.87 -4.82
N MET A 71 -10.17 18.39 -3.74
CA MET A 71 -9.69 19.19 -2.62
C MET A 71 -8.27 18.77 -2.25
N PRO A 72 -7.44 19.70 -1.75
CA PRO A 72 -6.11 19.36 -1.30
C PRO A 72 -6.20 18.39 -0.13
N CYS A 73 -5.42 17.31 -0.17
CA CYS A 73 -5.25 16.46 0.99
C CYS A 73 -4.54 17.28 2.07
N PRO A 74 -5.11 17.39 3.29
CA PRO A 74 -4.56 18.28 4.29
C PRO A 74 -3.28 17.70 4.87
N ASP A 75 -2.30 18.56 5.10
CA ASP A 75 -1.03 18.21 5.74
C ASP A 75 -1.25 18.11 7.26
N VAL A 76 -2.05 17.12 7.68
CA VAL A 76 -2.31 16.84 9.09
C VAL A 76 -1.29 15.82 9.55
N THR A 77 -0.56 16.17 10.60
CA THR A 77 0.36 15.28 11.25
C THR A 77 -0.38 14.24 12.08
N LEU A 78 -0.19 12.97 11.76
CA LEU A 78 -0.68 11.85 12.53
C LEU A 78 0.34 11.58 13.64
N GLN A 79 -0.08 11.75 14.88
CA GLN A 79 0.73 11.33 16.02
C GLN A 79 0.45 9.86 16.29
N GLU A 80 1.45 9.02 16.09
CA GLU A 80 1.43 7.65 16.59
C GLU A 80 1.52 7.72 18.13
N GLY A 81 0.59 7.07 18.82
CA GLY A 81 0.49 7.15 20.27
C GLY A 81 1.78 6.70 20.95
N GLU A 82 2.19 7.41 22.01
CA GLU A 82 3.37 7.13 22.84
C GLU A 82 3.44 5.65 23.24
N ALA A 83 4.16 4.85 22.46
CA ALA A 83 4.71 3.58 22.90
C ALA A 83 6.06 3.90 23.52
N ASP A 84 6.09 3.98 24.84
CA ASP A 84 7.29 3.99 25.68
C ASP A 84 8.09 2.70 25.44
N THR A 85 8.85 2.65 24.36
CA THR A 85 9.90 1.64 24.17
C THR A 85 11.23 2.34 24.34
N ALA A 86 11.73 2.28 25.56
CA ALA A 86 13.10 2.59 25.93
C ALA A 86 14.06 1.56 25.30
N ASP A 87 14.28 1.64 24.00
CA ASP A 87 15.50 1.20 23.34
C ASP A 87 15.63 1.97 22.01
N GLY A 88 16.83 2.44 21.70
CA GLY A 88 17.07 3.54 20.78
C GLY A 88 16.69 3.28 19.32
N ASP A 89 16.34 4.38 18.64
CA ASP A 89 16.03 4.51 17.20
C ASP A 89 14.57 4.22 16.79
N GLY A 90 13.61 4.70 17.57
CA GLY A 90 12.25 4.95 17.09
C GLY A 90 12.04 6.45 16.93
N SER A 91 12.28 7.01 15.74
CA SER A 91 11.74 8.35 15.45
C SER A 91 10.23 8.26 15.63
N GLU A 92 9.66 9.09 16.50
CA GLU A 92 8.23 9.39 16.52
C GLU A 92 7.88 9.94 15.13
N GLN A 93 7.60 9.06 14.16
CA GLN A 93 7.37 9.49 12.79
C GLN A 93 5.98 10.11 12.74
N LEU A 94 5.99 11.42 12.95
CA LEU A 94 4.95 12.34 12.59
C LEU A 94 4.68 12.22 11.08
N HIS A 95 3.85 11.26 10.68
CA HIS A 95 3.47 11.06 9.29
C HIS A 95 2.41 12.09 8.89
N SER A 96 2.57 12.76 7.75
CA SER A 96 1.45 13.51 7.18
C SER A 96 0.35 12.53 6.73
N LEU A 97 -0.89 12.99 6.66
CA LEU A 97 -1.99 12.18 6.13
C LEU A 97 -1.68 11.60 4.75
N GLY A 98 -1.01 12.36 3.88
CA GLY A 98 -0.56 11.89 2.56
C GLY A 98 0.44 10.73 2.66
N GLN A 99 1.42 10.82 3.56
CA GLN A 99 2.39 9.73 3.79
C GLN A 99 1.72 8.48 4.35
N ALA A 100 0.74 8.64 5.24
CA ALA A 100 0.01 7.50 5.78
C ALA A 100 -0.89 6.82 4.74
N LEU A 101 -1.49 7.59 3.84
CA LEU A 101 -2.24 7.09 2.69
C LEU A 101 -1.34 6.34 1.70
N GLU A 102 -0.15 6.88 1.44
CA GLU A 102 0.89 6.24 0.64
C GLU A 102 1.36 4.93 1.28
N GLN A 103 1.72 4.94 2.57
CA GLN A 103 2.12 3.75 3.32
C GLN A 103 1.02 2.68 3.30
N LEU A 104 -0.24 3.06 3.53
CA LEU A 104 -1.38 2.15 3.44
C LEU A 104 -1.46 1.49 2.07
N THR A 105 -1.20 2.25 1.00
CA THR A 105 -1.21 1.74 -0.38
C THR A 105 -0.10 0.71 -0.59
N TYR A 106 1.13 1.00 -0.17
CA TYR A 106 2.24 0.05 -0.30
C TYR A 106 2.04 -1.21 0.54
N LEU A 107 1.53 -1.12 1.77
CA LEU A 107 1.22 -2.30 2.59
C LEU A 107 0.12 -3.15 1.96
N ALA A 108 -0.91 -2.52 1.38
CA ALA A 108 -1.96 -3.24 0.68
C ALA A 108 -1.42 -3.95 -0.57
N LEU A 109 -0.52 -3.30 -1.32
CA LEU A 109 0.19 -3.91 -2.46
C LEU A 109 1.10 -5.06 -2.02
N GLU A 110 1.93 -4.88 -0.97
CA GLU A 110 2.79 -5.94 -0.42
C GLU A 110 1.96 -7.18 -0.04
N ARG A 111 0.80 -6.94 0.57
CA ARG A 111 -0.10 -8.01 1.04
C ARG A 111 -0.80 -8.74 -0.09
N HIS A 112 -1.36 -8.01 -1.06
CA HIS A 112 -2.30 -8.56 -2.03
C HIS A 112 -1.68 -8.80 -3.41
N HIS A 113 -0.65 -8.03 -3.76
CA HIS A 113 0.05 -8.07 -5.05
C HIS A 113 1.58 -7.97 -4.86
N PRO A 114 2.21 -8.94 -4.16
CA PRO A 114 3.66 -8.91 -3.96
C PRO A 114 4.38 -8.94 -5.31
N GLY A 115 5.35 -8.03 -5.50
CA GLY A 115 6.10 -7.92 -6.75
C GLY A 115 5.33 -7.28 -7.91
N TRP A 116 4.28 -6.51 -7.61
CA TRP A 116 3.46 -5.79 -8.61
C TRP A 116 4.28 -4.96 -9.60
N GLU A 117 5.44 -4.44 -9.20
CA GLU A 117 6.32 -3.60 -10.03
C GLU A 117 7.30 -4.39 -10.92
N ILE A 118 7.38 -5.72 -10.76
CA ILE A 118 8.41 -6.54 -11.39
C ILE A 118 8.03 -6.85 -12.85
N ASN A 119 9.05 -6.88 -13.73
CA ASN A 119 8.91 -7.16 -15.17
C ASN A 119 8.00 -6.14 -15.87
N ASP A 120 6.91 -6.62 -16.50
CA ASP A 120 5.90 -5.80 -17.15
C ASP A 120 5.17 -4.87 -16.16
N GLY A 121 5.20 -5.21 -14.87
CA GLY A 121 4.69 -4.38 -13.78
C GLY A 121 3.18 -4.38 -13.67
N ALA A 122 2.64 -3.36 -13.01
CA ALA A 122 1.22 -3.20 -12.76
C ALA A 122 0.87 -1.73 -12.52
N CYS A 123 -0.40 -1.41 -12.67
CA CYS A 123 -0.95 -0.11 -12.30
C CYS A 123 -2.34 -0.28 -11.72
N GLY A 124 -2.81 0.71 -10.98
CA GLY A 124 -4.14 0.66 -10.41
C GLY A 124 -4.39 1.82 -9.47
N GLU A 125 -5.37 1.61 -8.59
CA GLU A 125 -5.75 2.60 -7.61
C GLU A 125 -6.23 1.99 -6.30
N LEU A 126 -5.93 2.68 -5.19
CA LEU A 126 -6.59 2.48 -3.91
C LEU A 126 -7.68 3.55 -3.75
N VAL A 127 -8.92 3.11 -3.62
CA VAL A 127 -10.09 3.96 -3.39
C VAL A 127 -10.56 3.80 -1.95
N ILE A 128 -10.70 4.92 -1.25
CA ILE A 128 -11.23 4.97 0.11
C ILE A 128 -12.55 5.72 0.08
N ASP A 129 -13.65 5.06 0.47
CA ASP A 129 -14.90 5.73 0.77
C ASP A 129 -14.97 6.01 2.28
N VAL A 130 -15.00 7.29 2.63
CA VAL A 130 -14.90 7.74 4.03
C VAL A 130 -16.21 7.54 4.78
N ALA A 131 -17.35 7.59 4.09
CA ALA A 131 -18.68 7.44 4.70
C ALA A 131 -18.98 5.96 4.98
N GLU A 132 -18.62 5.08 4.06
CA GLU A 132 -18.80 3.63 4.18
C GLU A 132 -17.64 2.95 4.92
N ALA A 133 -16.55 3.69 5.18
CA ALA A 133 -15.30 3.17 5.74
C ALA A 133 -14.72 1.99 4.92
N THR A 134 -14.87 2.07 3.60
CA THR A 134 -14.43 1.03 2.66
C THR A 134 -13.11 1.40 2.00
N PHE A 135 -12.32 0.38 1.71
CA PHE A 135 -10.98 0.50 1.14
C PHE A 135 -10.87 -0.57 0.06
N VAL A 136 -10.78 -0.16 -1.19
CA VAL A 136 -10.79 -1.04 -2.36
C VAL A 136 -9.52 -0.81 -3.15
N LEU A 137 -8.68 -1.84 -3.23
CA LEU A 137 -7.48 -1.84 -4.06
C LEU A 137 -7.81 -2.53 -5.39
N ASP A 138 -7.76 -1.77 -6.48
CA ASP A 138 -7.75 -2.31 -7.84
C ASP A 138 -6.31 -2.37 -8.34
N CYS A 139 -5.93 -3.52 -8.93
CA CYS A 139 -4.59 -3.73 -9.45
C CYS A 139 -4.66 -4.48 -10.78
N SER A 140 -4.20 -3.81 -11.83
CA SER A 140 -4.11 -4.33 -13.18
C SER A 140 -2.68 -4.77 -13.49
N LEU A 141 -2.43 -6.07 -13.47
CA LEU A 141 -1.14 -6.66 -13.84
C LEU A 141 -0.93 -6.60 -15.36
N ARG A 142 0.27 -6.19 -15.77
CA ARG A 142 0.69 -6.16 -17.17
C ARG A 142 1.43 -7.45 -17.51
N PHE A 143 1.33 -7.89 -18.76
CA PHE A 143 2.12 -9.00 -19.26
C PHE A 143 2.42 -8.83 -20.76
N THR A 144 3.61 -9.26 -21.16
CA THR A 144 3.98 -9.38 -22.57
C THR A 144 3.99 -10.86 -23.00
N ALA A 145 3.29 -11.18 -24.09
CA ALA A 145 3.23 -12.53 -24.65
C ALA A 145 3.72 -12.54 -26.10
N THR A 146 4.40 -13.62 -26.50
CA THR A 146 4.81 -13.88 -27.89
C THR A 146 4.33 -15.27 -28.27
N ASP A 147 3.68 -15.39 -29.43
CA ASP A 147 3.23 -16.65 -30.01
C ASP A 147 3.99 -16.90 -31.32
N ASP A 148 4.88 -17.90 -31.31
CA ASP A 148 5.75 -18.24 -32.45
C ASP A 148 5.24 -19.50 -33.14
N HIS A 149 5.25 -19.47 -34.48
CA HIS A 149 4.92 -20.62 -35.30
C HIS A 149 6.00 -20.82 -36.37
N SER A 150 6.55 -22.03 -36.40
CA SER A 150 7.47 -22.46 -37.44
C SER A 150 6.82 -23.57 -38.27
N THR A 151 6.76 -23.39 -39.59
CA THR A 151 6.29 -24.42 -40.54
C THR A 151 7.38 -24.63 -41.58
N GLU A 152 7.79 -25.88 -41.78
CA GLU A 152 8.69 -26.26 -42.86
C GLU A 152 7.95 -26.19 -44.20
N LEU A 153 8.57 -25.60 -45.24
CA LEU A 153 8.03 -25.45 -46.59
C LEU A 153 8.51 -26.55 -47.53
#